data_AF-A0A537A8W7-F1
#
_entry.id   AF-A0A537A8W7-F1
#
_cell.length_a   1.000
_cell.length_b   1.000
_cell.length_c   1.000
_cell.angle_alpha   90.00
_cell.angle_beta   90.00
_cell.angle_gamma   90.00
#
_symmetry.space_group_name_H-M   'P 1'
#
loop_
_entity.id
_entity.type
_entity.pdbx_description
1 polymer ?
#
loop_
_entity_poly.entity_id
_entity_poly.type
_entity_poly.pdbx_seq_one_letter_code
_entity_poly.pdbx_strand_id
1 'polypeptide(L)'
;MPLPYNDAGRSKEDFMKLSKHVMAILGLAALLAGVTTFGSCQTPPPASQAHIKTVFLILMENKNWVQILGSSSAPYINNTLLPIASHAELYFNPPLVHPSLPNYLWLEAGVNFGIFNDDPPSANHQSTTSHLVSLLQKSGISWKTYQENIGGADCPLVNNGLYAVRHNPFVYFDDVTDNGNPNSANCISHVRPFGELATDLANNTVAQYNFITPNVCNDMHDSCAPLNDPIRQGDTWLSQNLPMILDSAAYRSGGAVFVTWDEGGFSDGPIGMIVLSPFAKGNGYRNFIRYTHGSTLRTFQE
;
A
#
# COMPACT_ATOMS: atom_id res chain seq x y z
N MET A 1 13.97 -18.20 30.20
CA MET A 1 15.27 -18.32 29.50
C MET A 1 15.02 -18.13 28.02
N PRO A 2 15.33 -16.96 27.44
CA PRO A 2 15.24 -16.77 26.01
C PRO A 2 16.58 -17.12 25.36
N LEU A 3 16.54 -17.89 24.27
CA LEU A 3 17.65 -18.04 23.34
C LEU A 3 17.51 -16.97 22.25
N PRO A 4 18.59 -16.30 21.84
CA PRO A 4 18.56 -15.32 20.75
C PRO A 4 18.75 -16.03 19.41
N TYR A 5 18.08 -15.54 18.36
CA TYR A 5 18.39 -15.89 16.97
C TYR A 5 18.91 -14.65 16.25
N ASN A 6 20.21 -14.69 15.92
CA ASN A 6 20.94 -13.74 15.08
C ASN A 6 21.71 -14.56 14.04
N ASP A 7 21.50 -14.29 12.75
CA ASP A 7 22.49 -14.06 11.69
C ASP A 7 21.73 -14.08 10.33
N ALA A 8 21.67 -12.99 9.56
CA ALA A 8 22.69 -12.29 8.78
C ALA A 8 22.83 -12.80 7.33
N GLY A 9 22.57 -11.87 6.40
CA GLY A 9 23.50 -11.55 5.31
C GLY A 9 23.65 -12.51 4.13
N ARG A 10 22.96 -12.18 3.01
CA ARG A 10 23.33 -12.30 1.57
C ARG A 10 22.03 -12.50 0.77
N SER A 11 21.75 -11.83 -0.34
CA SER A 11 22.64 -11.35 -1.41
C SER A 11 22.20 -10.00 -1.95
N LYS A 12 23.17 -9.10 -2.13
CA LYS A 12 23.09 -8.01 -3.09
C LYS A 12 23.33 -8.59 -4.50
N GLU A 13 22.83 -7.87 -5.50
CA GLU A 13 23.17 -7.95 -6.93
C GLU A 13 22.53 -9.09 -7.74
N ASP A 14 21.41 -8.78 -8.38
CA ASP A 14 21.08 -9.34 -9.70
C ASP A 14 20.16 -8.35 -10.45
N PHE A 15 20.74 -7.26 -10.97
CA PHE A 15 20.12 -6.47 -12.04
C PHE A 15 21.22 -5.88 -12.95
N MET A 16 21.07 -6.11 -14.26
CA MET A 16 21.83 -5.57 -15.41
C MET A 16 23.26 -6.08 -15.67
N LYS A 17 23.39 -7.02 -16.63
CA LYS A 17 24.60 -7.19 -17.45
C LYS A 17 24.36 -6.58 -18.83
N LEU A 18 25.07 -5.50 -19.15
CA LEU A 18 25.27 -5.04 -20.54
C LEU A 18 26.76 -5.07 -20.89
N SER A 19 27.02 -5.70 -22.03
CA SER A 19 28.29 -5.91 -22.74
C SER A 19 29.21 -4.69 -22.82
N LYS A 20 30.53 -4.90 -22.64
CA LYS A 20 31.58 -4.15 -23.34
C LYS A 20 32.80 -5.04 -23.65
N HIS A 21 33.03 -5.30 -24.93
CA HIS A 21 34.38 -5.48 -25.48
C HIS A 21 34.88 -4.10 -25.95
N VAL A 22 36.17 -3.79 -25.73
CA VAL A 22 37.14 -3.15 -26.66
C VAL A 22 38.42 -2.77 -25.88
N MET A 23 39.53 -2.81 -26.62
CA MET A 23 40.94 -2.96 -26.26
C MET A 23 41.68 -1.79 -25.56
N ALA A 24 42.73 -2.22 -24.83
CA ALA A 24 44.10 -1.70 -24.64
C ALA A 24 44.50 -0.25 -25.01
N ILE A 25 45.35 0.37 -24.16
CA ILE A 25 46.77 0.73 -24.44
C ILE A 25 47.47 1.26 -23.17
N LEU A 26 48.79 1.04 -23.12
CA LEU A 26 49.81 1.33 -22.12
C LEU A 26 49.94 2.81 -21.68
N GLY A 27 50.62 3.02 -20.53
CA GLY A 27 51.62 4.10 -20.45
C GLY A 27 51.74 4.77 -19.09
N LEU A 28 52.80 4.43 -18.35
CA LEU A 28 53.25 5.10 -17.13
C LEU A 28 54.09 6.33 -17.51
N ALA A 29 53.75 7.53 -16.99
CA ALA A 29 54.65 8.68 -16.96
C ALA A 29 54.30 9.62 -15.79
N ALA A 30 55.35 10.15 -15.18
CA ALA A 30 55.38 10.75 -13.84
C ALA A 30 55.36 12.29 -13.84
N LEU A 31 55.04 12.83 -12.65
CA LEU A 31 55.30 14.17 -12.09
C LEU A 31 54.83 15.42 -12.84
N LEU A 32 53.95 16.20 -12.18
CA LEU A 32 54.20 17.61 -11.85
C LEU A 32 53.15 18.13 -10.84
N ALA A 33 53.65 18.74 -9.77
CA ALA A 33 52.86 19.36 -8.72
C ALA A 33 52.24 20.67 -9.21
N GLY A 34 50.91 20.73 -9.21
CA GLY A 34 50.13 21.95 -9.32
C GLY A 34 48.84 21.72 -8.54
N VAL A 35 48.69 22.35 -7.37
CA VAL A 35 47.44 22.31 -6.61
C VAL A 35 46.45 23.23 -7.32
N THR A 36 45.82 22.71 -8.37
CA THR A 36 44.58 23.27 -8.92
C THR A 36 43.44 22.77 -8.05
N THR A 37 42.71 23.68 -7.43
CA THR A 37 41.44 23.36 -6.77
C THR A 37 40.47 22.83 -7.83
N PHE A 38 40.39 21.52 -7.97
CA PHE A 38 39.34 20.87 -8.73
C PHE A 38 38.04 21.13 -7.98
N GLY A 39 37.25 22.08 -8.48
CA GLY A 39 35.84 22.15 -8.11
C GLY A 39 35.22 20.80 -8.46
N SER A 40 34.81 20.05 -7.44
CA SER A 40 34.06 18.82 -7.62
C SER A 40 32.82 19.15 -8.43
N CYS A 41 32.83 18.84 -9.72
CA CYS A 41 31.60 18.76 -10.49
C CYS A 41 30.85 17.56 -9.93
N GLN A 42 30.06 17.79 -8.88
CA GLN A 42 29.04 16.85 -8.46
C GLN A 42 28.02 16.83 -9.59
N THR A 43 28.16 15.87 -10.49
CA THR A 43 27.03 15.42 -11.29
C THR A 43 25.90 15.16 -10.30
N PRO A 44 24.73 15.79 -10.45
CA PRO A 44 23.58 15.44 -9.63
C PRO A 44 23.43 13.92 -9.69
N PRO A 45 23.11 13.23 -8.58
CA PRO A 45 22.73 11.83 -8.69
C PRO A 45 21.67 11.75 -9.79
N PRO A 46 21.76 10.77 -10.71
CA PRO A 46 20.72 10.61 -11.70
C PRO A 46 19.41 10.58 -10.92
N ALA A 47 18.52 11.53 -11.20
CA ALA A 47 17.17 11.43 -10.70
C ALA A 47 16.70 10.06 -11.16
N SER A 48 16.64 9.10 -10.25
CA SER A 48 15.84 7.90 -10.45
C SER A 48 14.47 8.48 -10.69
N GLN A 49 14.10 8.62 -11.95
CA GLN A 49 12.78 9.11 -12.31
C GLN A 49 11.87 7.98 -11.87
N ALA A 50 11.40 8.08 -10.62
CA ALA A 50 10.55 7.08 -10.02
C ALA A 50 9.46 6.78 -11.02
N HIS A 51 9.51 5.57 -11.59
CA HIS A 51 8.62 5.21 -12.68
C HIS A 51 7.17 5.22 -12.19
N ILE A 52 6.97 4.92 -10.89
CA ILE A 52 5.71 5.06 -10.20
C ILE A 52 5.58 6.47 -9.61
N LYS A 53 4.51 7.17 -9.99
CA LYS A 53 4.15 8.52 -9.53
C LYS A 53 2.90 8.54 -8.67
N THR A 54 2.03 7.54 -8.82
CA THR A 54 0.77 7.45 -8.09
C THR A 54 0.52 6.02 -7.65
N VAL A 55 0.25 5.83 -6.36
CA VAL A 55 -0.07 4.54 -5.77
C VAL A 55 -1.53 4.57 -5.33
N PHE A 56 -2.25 3.49 -5.63
CA PHE A 56 -3.55 3.17 -5.07
C PHE A 56 -3.44 1.83 -4.35
N LEU A 57 -3.74 1.81 -3.06
CA LEU A 57 -3.87 0.57 -2.29
C LEU A 57 -5.35 0.39 -1.94
N ILE A 58 -5.98 -0.67 -2.45
CA ILE A 58 -7.31 -1.11 -2.04
C ILE A 58 -7.11 -2.25 -1.06
N LEU A 59 -7.62 -2.09 0.17
CA LEU A 59 -7.51 -3.09 1.22
C LEU A 59 -8.87 -3.76 1.47
N MET A 60 -8.90 -5.07 1.23
CA MET A 60 -10.02 -5.97 1.51
C MET A 60 -9.79 -6.67 2.85
N GLU A 61 -10.79 -7.39 3.35
CA GLU A 61 -10.79 -7.96 4.70
C GLU A 61 -10.83 -9.49 4.76
N ASN A 62 -10.10 -10.06 5.71
CA ASN A 62 -10.19 -11.42 6.26
C ASN A 62 -10.49 -12.52 5.24
N LYS A 63 -9.60 -12.67 4.25
CA LYS A 63 -9.64 -13.80 3.31
C LYS A 63 -8.26 -14.35 3.07
N ASN A 64 -8.14 -15.65 3.33
CA ASN A 64 -7.01 -16.41 2.83
C ASN A 64 -7.08 -16.50 1.30
N TRP A 65 -5.93 -16.50 0.65
CA TRP A 65 -5.81 -16.50 -0.81
C TRP A 65 -6.53 -17.69 -1.46
N VAL A 66 -6.55 -18.83 -0.79
CA VAL A 66 -7.26 -20.05 -1.22
C VAL A 66 -8.80 -19.87 -1.29
N GLN A 67 -9.36 -18.89 -0.57
CA GLN A 67 -10.79 -18.57 -0.66
C GLN A 67 -11.11 -17.73 -1.90
N ILE A 68 -10.11 -17.05 -2.47
CA ILE A 68 -10.26 -16.13 -3.59
C ILE A 68 -9.84 -16.80 -4.91
N LEU A 69 -8.64 -17.38 -4.94
CA LEU A 69 -8.06 -17.97 -6.16
C LEU A 69 -8.89 -19.18 -6.63
N GLY A 70 -9.39 -19.09 -7.86
CA GLY A 70 -10.27 -20.10 -8.48
C GLY A 70 -11.71 -20.10 -7.96
N SER A 71 -12.08 -19.18 -7.06
CA SER A 71 -13.41 -19.12 -6.48
C SER A 71 -14.45 -18.63 -7.48
N SER A 72 -15.58 -19.34 -7.59
CA SER A 72 -16.75 -18.89 -8.38
C SER A 72 -17.44 -17.67 -7.78
N SER A 73 -17.16 -17.35 -6.51
CA SER A 73 -17.65 -16.13 -5.87
C SER A 73 -16.81 -14.91 -6.25
N ALA A 74 -15.60 -15.07 -6.81
CA ALA A 74 -14.73 -13.96 -7.23
C ALA A 74 -14.45 -13.95 -8.75
N PRO A 75 -15.47 -13.89 -9.62
CA PRO A 75 -15.28 -13.99 -11.07
C PRO A 75 -14.50 -12.81 -11.65
N TYR A 76 -14.64 -11.58 -11.15
CA TYR A 76 -13.90 -10.43 -11.67
C TYR A 76 -12.40 -10.54 -11.35
N ILE A 77 -12.05 -10.88 -10.10
CA ILE A 77 -10.66 -11.13 -9.72
C ILE A 77 -10.07 -12.24 -10.60
N ASN A 78 -10.72 -13.39 -10.69
CA ASN A 78 -10.13 -14.56 -11.35
C ASN A 78 -10.10 -14.48 -12.87
N ASN A 79 -11.17 -13.96 -13.50
CA ASN A 79 -11.30 -13.98 -14.96
C ASN A 79 -10.90 -12.67 -15.63
N THR A 80 -10.77 -11.57 -14.87
CA THR A 80 -10.45 -10.25 -15.41
C THR A 80 -9.16 -9.69 -14.83
N LEU A 81 -9.01 -9.61 -13.51
CA LEU A 81 -7.84 -8.98 -12.91
C LEU A 81 -6.58 -9.84 -12.99
N LEU A 82 -6.63 -11.09 -12.53
CA LEU A 82 -5.46 -11.96 -12.52
C LEU A 82 -4.82 -12.13 -13.91
N PRO A 83 -5.58 -12.31 -15.01
CA PRO A 83 -4.98 -12.40 -16.35
C PRO A 83 -4.18 -11.18 -16.81
N ILE A 84 -4.45 -9.98 -16.29
CA ILE A 84 -3.74 -8.75 -16.68
C ILE A 84 -2.73 -8.29 -15.63
N ALA A 85 -2.86 -8.74 -14.39
CA ALA A 85 -2.07 -8.30 -13.26
C ALA A 85 -0.77 -9.12 -13.09
N SER A 86 0.07 -8.67 -12.15
CA SER A 86 1.01 -9.52 -11.44
C SER A 86 0.43 -9.89 -10.07
N HIS A 87 0.70 -11.08 -9.56
CA HIS A 87 0.26 -11.44 -8.20
C HIS A 87 1.30 -12.29 -7.45
N ALA A 88 1.22 -12.25 -6.12
CA ALA A 88 2.03 -13.08 -5.24
C ALA A 88 1.18 -14.20 -4.63
N GLU A 89 1.70 -15.42 -4.66
CA GLU A 89 1.03 -16.60 -4.10
C GLU A 89 1.33 -16.77 -2.60
N LEU A 90 2.38 -16.09 -2.11
CA LEU A 90 2.93 -16.23 -0.76
C LEU A 90 3.05 -14.87 -0.04
N TYR A 91 1.97 -14.10 -0.02
CA TYR A 91 1.87 -12.88 0.80
C TYR A 91 1.14 -13.20 2.11
N PHE A 92 1.65 -12.74 3.25
CA PHE A 92 1.14 -13.08 4.59
C PHE A 92 0.90 -11.83 5.43
N ASN A 93 -0.12 -11.84 6.27
CA ASN A 93 -0.18 -10.89 7.37
C ASN A 93 0.95 -11.19 8.39
N PRO A 94 1.36 -10.21 9.22
CA PRO A 94 2.27 -10.44 10.33
C PRO A 94 1.79 -11.60 11.24
N PRO A 95 2.70 -12.47 11.70
CA PRO A 95 2.31 -13.69 12.43
C PRO A 95 1.66 -13.36 13.77
N LEU A 96 0.57 -14.06 14.10
CA LEU A 96 -0.21 -13.91 15.33
C LEU A 96 -0.78 -12.49 15.53
N VAL A 97 -0.91 -11.71 14.45
CA VAL A 97 -1.50 -10.38 14.49
C VAL A 97 -2.93 -10.48 13.98
N HIS A 98 -3.83 -10.52 14.96
CA HIS A 98 -5.28 -10.49 14.84
C HIS A 98 -5.81 -9.65 16.01
N PRO A 99 -6.91 -8.90 15.87
CA PRO A 99 -7.82 -8.79 14.72
C PRO A 99 -7.32 -7.78 13.65
N SER A 100 -8.20 -7.19 12.83
CA SER A 100 -7.86 -6.33 11.68
C SER A 100 -7.02 -5.10 12.03
N LEU A 101 -7.40 -4.28 13.02
CA LEU A 101 -6.73 -3.01 13.35
C LEU A 101 -5.19 -3.10 13.39
N PRO A 102 -4.58 -4.04 14.13
CA PRO A 102 -3.12 -4.13 14.17
C PRO A 102 -2.46 -4.48 12.83
N ASN A 103 -3.17 -5.11 11.87
CA ASN A 103 -2.69 -5.31 10.51
C ASN A 103 -2.69 -4.00 9.70
N TYR A 104 -3.74 -3.18 9.83
CA TYR A 104 -3.79 -1.83 9.26
C TYR A 104 -2.67 -0.93 9.81
N LEU A 105 -2.43 -0.97 11.12
CA LEU A 105 -1.31 -0.25 11.75
C LEU A 105 0.05 -0.76 11.22
N TRP A 106 0.17 -2.06 10.93
CA TRP A 106 1.38 -2.61 10.33
C TRP A 106 1.62 -2.10 8.91
N LEU A 107 0.58 -1.95 8.10
CA LEU A 107 0.67 -1.38 6.75
C LEU A 107 1.05 0.11 6.78
N GLU A 108 0.66 0.84 7.83
CA GLU A 108 0.95 2.27 7.97
C GLU A 108 2.28 2.57 8.67
N ALA A 109 2.66 1.82 9.70
CA ALA A 109 3.82 2.12 10.55
C ALA A 109 4.85 0.99 10.65
N GLY A 110 4.56 -0.19 10.10
CA GLY A 110 5.45 -1.36 10.15
C GLY A 110 5.47 -2.06 11.50
N VAL A 111 4.61 -1.63 12.43
CA VAL A 111 4.43 -2.18 13.78
C VAL A 111 2.95 -2.01 14.20
N ASN A 112 2.48 -2.83 15.13
CA ASN A 112 1.13 -2.72 15.72
C ASN A 112 1.11 -2.00 17.08
N PHE A 113 2.24 -1.46 17.56
CA PHE A 113 2.35 -0.76 18.85
C PHE A 113 1.93 -1.58 20.09
N GLY A 114 1.92 -2.91 19.98
CA GLY A 114 1.42 -3.79 21.04
C GLY A 114 -0.11 -3.83 21.16
N ILE A 115 -0.83 -3.36 20.13
CA ILE A 115 -2.30 -3.45 20.03
C ILE A 115 -2.68 -4.83 19.49
N PHE A 116 -3.66 -5.47 20.14
CA PHE A 116 -4.18 -6.80 19.78
C PHE A 116 -5.72 -6.84 19.85
N ASN A 117 -6.36 -5.69 19.61
CA ASN A 117 -7.81 -5.54 19.59
C ASN A 117 -8.20 -4.51 18.51
N ASP A 118 -9.51 -4.29 18.34
CA ASP A 118 -10.08 -3.31 17.41
C ASP A 118 -10.64 -2.07 18.11
N ASP A 119 -10.12 -1.72 19.30
CA ASP A 119 -10.63 -0.56 20.03
C ASP A 119 -10.39 0.74 19.21
N PRO A 120 -11.30 1.73 19.32
CA PRO A 120 -11.23 2.96 18.55
C PRO A 120 -10.01 3.83 18.92
N PRO A 121 -9.73 4.89 18.14
CA PRO A 121 -8.66 5.84 18.44
C PRO A 121 -8.68 6.39 19.87
N SER A 122 -9.86 6.56 20.50
CA SER A 122 -9.94 7.01 21.90
C SER A 122 -9.21 6.11 22.91
N ALA A 123 -8.92 4.86 22.56
CA ALA A 123 -8.16 3.92 23.39
C ALA A 123 -6.77 3.61 22.80
N ASN A 124 -6.66 3.57 21.47
CA ASN A 124 -5.50 3.02 20.76
C ASN A 124 -4.71 4.08 19.96
N HIS A 125 -4.94 5.38 20.17
CA HIS A 125 -4.20 6.43 19.49
C HIS A 125 -2.69 6.38 19.77
N GLN A 126 -1.91 6.90 18.83
CA GLN A 126 -0.46 6.90 18.80
C GLN A 126 0.07 8.32 18.64
N SER A 127 0.97 8.72 19.55
CA SER A 127 1.60 10.05 19.54
C SER A 127 2.87 10.14 18.67
N THR A 128 3.25 9.06 18.00
CA THR A 128 4.44 9.00 17.15
C THR A 128 4.15 9.59 15.77
N THR A 129 5.16 10.25 15.18
CA THR A 129 5.14 10.69 13.77
C THR A 129 5.99 9.76 12.87
N SER A 130 6.32 8.56 13.37
CA SER A 130 7.12 7.55 12.68
C SER A 130 6.23 6.55 11.96
N HIS A 131 5.44 7.03 11.00
CA HIS A 131 4.55 6.24 10.15
C HIS A 131 4.50 6.82 8.74
N LEU A 132 4.00 6.05 7.78
CA LEU A 132 4.16 6.29 6.35
C LEU A 132 3.67 7.67 5.93
N VAL A 133 2.43 8.06 6.25
CA VAL A 133 1.90 9.34 5.72
C VAL A 133 2.60 10.56 6.31
N SER A 134 3.07 10.49 7.55
CA SER A 134 3.89 11.56 8.13
C SER A 134 5.25 11.65 7.43
N LEU A 135 5.85 10.51 7.05
CA LEU A 135 7.08 10.47 6.23
C LEU A 135 6.86 10.98 4.80
N LEU A 136 5.72 10.64 4.18
CA LEU A 136 5.33 11.13 2.86
C LEU A 136 5.16 12.66 2.88
N GLN A 137 4.42 13.20 3.85
CA GLN A 137 4.23 14.65 4.01
C GLN A 137 5.56 15.39 4.22
N LYS A 138 6.45 14.86 5.08
CA LYS A 138 7.80 15.41 5.29
C LYS A 138 8.63 15.42 4.00
N SER A 139 8.33 14.52 3.06
CA SER A 139 9.00 14.39 1.76
C SER A 139 8.28 15.16 0.64
N GLY A 140 7.21 15.90 0.95
CA GLY A 140 6.41 16.62 -0.04
C GLY A 140 5.54 15.71 -0.92
N ILE A 141 5.34 14.45 -0.52
CA ILE A 141 4.47 13.50 -1.21
C ILE A 141 3.07 13.62 -0.62
N SER A 142 2.12 13.98 -1.46
CA SER A 142 0.71 14.09 -1.08
C SER A 142 0.10 12.71 -0.84
N TRP A 143 -0.77 12.62 0.17
CA TRP A 143 -1.55 11.42 0.44
C TRP A 143 -3.03 11.75 0.60
N LYS A 144 -3.87 10.76 0.37
CA LYS A 144 -5.29 10.76 0.71
C LYS A 144 -5.69 9.34 1.10
N THR A 145 -6.74 9.22 1.89
CA THR A 145 -7.48 7.98 2.02
C THR A 145 -8.94 8.19 1.66
N TYR A 146 -9.50 7.22 0.94
CA TYR A 146 -10.89 7.20 0.52
C TYR A 146 -11.62 6.10 1.28
N GLN A 147 -12.47 6.51 2.22
CA GLN A 147 -13.20 5.61 3.10
C GLN A 147 -14.67 5.56 2.65
N GLU A 148 -15.19 4.36 2.39
CA GLU A 148 -16.59 4.23 2.02
C GLU A 148 -17.51 4.56 3.21
N ASN A 149 -18.61 5.27 2.93
CA ASN A 149 -19.62 5.70 3.91
C ASN A 149 -19.20 6.71 4.99
N ILE A 150 -18.08 7.42 4.85
CA ILE A 150 -17.84 8.63 5.67
C ILE A 150 -18.48 9.87 5.03
N GLY A 151 -18.81 10.87 5.86
CA GLY A 151 -19.44 12.13 5.42
C GLY A 151 -18.47 13.20 4.91
N GLY A 152 -17.20 13.16 5.33
CA GLY A 152 -16.16 14.10 4.89
C GLY A 152 -16.25 15.51 5.48
N ALA A 153 -17.18 15.75 6.41
CA ALA A 153 -17.33 17.01 7.14
C ALA A 153 -16.55 17.02 8.48
N ASP A 154 -16.26 15.83 9.00
CA ASP A 154 -15.61 15.58 10.28
C ASP A 154 -14.54 14.49 10.14
N CYS A 155 -13.58 14.48 11.06
CA CYS A 155 -12.60 13.41 11.18
C CYS A 155 -13.29 12.16 11.75
N PRO A 156 -13.31 11.03 11.01
CA PRO A 156 -14.16 9.89 11.35
C PRO A 156 -13.50 9.00 12.41
N LEU A 157 -13.53 9.45 13.66
CA LEU A 157 -12.85 8.84 14.83
C LEU A 157 -13.63 7.68 15.47
N VAL A 158 -14.82 7.37 14.98
CA VAL A 158 -15.70 6.30 15.49
C VAL A 158 -16.43 5.59 14.35
N ASN A 159 -16.93 4.39 14.62
CA ASN A 159 -17.80 3.69 13.67
C ASN A 159 -19.05 4.54 13.36
N ASN A 160 -19.48 4.53 12.10
CA ASN A 160 -20.70 5.22 11.68
C ASN A 160 -21.35 4.49 10.50
N GLY A 161 -22.56 3.96 10.68
CA GLY A 161 -23.22 3.15 9.67
C GLY A 161 -22.36 1.94 9.28
N LEU A 162 -21.99 1.84 8.00
CA LEU A 162 -21.15 0.76 7.46
C LEU A 162 -19.64 1.07 7.51
N TYR A 163 -19.26 2.28 7.96
CA TYR A 163 -17.86 2.62 8.16
C TYR A 163 -17.35 2.04 9.50
N ALA A 164 -16.23 1.30 9.42
CA ALA A 164 -15.52 0.76 10.57
C ALA A 164 -14.20 1.52 10.78
N VAL A 165 -14.07 2.21 11.91
CA VAL A 165 -12.88 3.04 12.22
C VAL A 165 -11.59 2.21 12.27
N ARG A 166 -11.69 0.96 12.71
CA ARG A 166 -10.57 0.00 12.75
C ARG A 166 -9.92 -0.27 11.39
N HIS A 167 -10.63 0.00 10.27
CA HIS A 167 -10.11 -0.16 8.90
C HIS A 167 -9.49 1.14 8.33
N ASN A 168 -9.29 2.15 9.17
CA ASN A 168 -8.69 3.43 8.81
C ASN A 168 -7.51 3.74 9.75
N PRO A 169 -6.27 3.32 9.41
CA PRO A 169 -5.14 3.41 10.33
C PRO A 169 -4.72 4.86 10.58
N PHE A 170 -4.98 5.75 9.62
CA PHE A 170 -4.52 7.14 9.68
C PHE A 170 -5.15 7.90 10.86
N VAL A 171 -6.41 7.58 11.22
CA VAL A 171 -7.09 8.24 12.35
C VAL A 171 -6.63 7.77 13.73
N TYR A 172 -5.68 6.83 13.81
CA TYR A 172 -5.04 6.42 15.05
C TYR A 172 -3.79 7.24 15.36
N PHE A 173 -3.36 8.17 14.51
CA PHE A 173 -2.17 8.99 14.75
C PHE A 173 -2.56 10.42 15.16
N ASP A 174 -1.94 10.91 16.24
CA ASP A 174 -2.29 12.20 16.85
C ASP A 174 -1.93 13.39 15.97
N ASP A 175 -0.87 13.28 15.15
CA ASP A 175 -0.47 14.32 14.18
C ASP A 175 -1.41 14.39 12.97
N VAL A 176 -2.13 13.31 12.67
CA VAL A 176 -3.20 13.32 11.65
C VAL A 176 -4.48 13.94 12.19
N THR A 177 -4.85 13.62 13.43
CA THR A 177 -6.16 13.92 14.01
C THR A 177 -6.21 15.13 14.93
N ASP A 178 -5.10 15.86 15.07
CA ASP A 178 -4.93 16.93 16.06
C ASP A 178 -5.29 16.46 17.50
N ASN A 179 -4.76 15.29 17.88
CA ASN A 179 -5.04 14.59 19.14
C ASN A 179 -6.52 14.18 19.30
N GLY A 180 -7.08 13.48 18.31
CA GLY A 180 -8.46 12.98 18.38
C GLY A 180 -9.53 14.06 18.28
N ASN A 181 -9.25 15.17 17.57
CA ASN A 181 -10.20 16.23 17.34
C ASN A 181 -11.11 15.91 16.13
N PRO A 182 -12.44 15.75 16.31
CA PRO A 182 -13.37 15.50 15.20
C PRO A 182 -13.42 16.65 14.19
N ASN A 183 -12.97 17.85 14.55
CA ASN A 183 -12.89 19.01 13.64
C ASN A 183 -11.47 19.25 13.11
N SER A 184 -10.57 18.26 13.19
CA SER A 184 -9.21 18.37 12.67
C SER A 184 -9.23 18.66 11.16
N ALA A 185 -8.76 19.86 10.78
CA ALA A 185 -8.67 20.24 9.38
C ALA A 185 -7.66 19.36 8.61
N ASN A 186 -6.58 18.94 9.29
CA ASN A 186 -5.60 18.02 8.71
C ASN A 186 -6.25 16.67 8.38
N CYS A 187 -6.92 16.04 9.35
CA CYS A 187 -7.64 14.79 9.12
C CYS A 187 -8.70 14.93 8.02
N ILE A 188 -9.59 15.92 8.12
CA ILE A 188 -10.70 16.12 7.17
C ILE A 188 -10.18 16.31 5.74
N SER A 189 -9.05 17.00 5.54
CA SER A 189 -8.51 17.23 4.19
C SER A 189 -7.89 15.98 3.54
N HIS A 190 -7.47 14.98 4.32
CA HIS A 190 -6.83 13.76 3.81
C HIS A 190 -7.75 12.52 3.87
N VAL A 191 -8.64 12.44 4.85
CA VAL A 191 -9.60 11.34 5.04
C VAL A 191 -10.92 11.70 4.37
N ARG A 192 -11.11 11.24 3.13
CA ARG A 192 -12.19 11.68 2.23
C ARG A 192 -13.23 10.59 1.96
N PRO A 193 -14.49 10.95 1.72
CA PRO A 193 -15.51 10.00 1.28
C PRO A 193 -15.09 9.29 0.00
N PHE A 194 -15.29 7.98 -0.08
CA PHE A 194 -15.00 7.21 -1.29
C PHE A 194 -15.70 7.75 -2.55
N GLY A 195 -16.91 8.30 -2.40
CA GLY A 195 -17.66 8.91 -3.51
C GLY A 195 -16.97 10.11 -4.17
N GLU A 196 -15.97 10.73 -3.52
CA GLU A 196 -15.18 11.81 -4.12
C GLU A 196 -14.11 11.32 -5.10
N LEU A 197 -13.71 10.04 -5.03
CA LEU A 197 -12.61 9.49 -5.82
C LEU A 197 -12.81 9.68 -7.32
N ALA A 198 -14.03 9.49 -7.83
CA ALA A 198 -14.31 9.64 -9.27
C ALA A 198 -14.09 11.07 -9.76
N THR A 199 -14.54 12.04 -8.98
CA THR A 199 -14.33 13.46 -9.27
C THR A 199 -12.85 13.82 -9.19
N ASP A 200 -12.14 13.32 -8.19
CA ASP A 200 -10.71 13.57 -8.04
C ASP A 200 -9.88 12.96 -9.18
N LEU A 201 -10.24 11.76 -9.65
CA LEU A 201 -9.58 11.14 -10.81
C LEU A 201 -9.87 11.91 -12.09
N ALA A 202 -11.11 12.37 -12.30
CA ALA A 202 -11.49 13.16 -13.48
C ALA A 202 -10.79 14.53 -13.52
N ASN A 203 -10.59 15.15 -12.36
CA ASN A 203 -9.95 16.46 -12.22
C ASN A 203 -8.42 16.38 -12.06
N ASN A 204 -7.85 15.18 -11.98
CA ASN A 204 -6.43 14.95 -11.67
C ASN A 204 -5.98 15.55 -10.31
N THR A 205 -6.85 15.46 -9.30
CA THR A 205 -6.64 15.95 -7.93
C THR A 205 -6.52 14.85 -6.88
N VAL A 206 -6.39 13.59 -7.32
CA VAL A 206 -5.93 12.48 -6.45
C VAL A 206 -4.53 12.77 -5.90
N ALA A 207 -4.20 12.17 -4.76
CA ALA A 207 -2.89 12.29 -4.16
C ALA A 207 -1.86 11.38 -4.86
N GLN A 208 -0.59 11.48 -4.49
CA GLN A 208 0.43 10.53 -4.94
C GLN A 208 0.32 9.18 -4.23
N TYR A 209 -0.11 9.14 -2.97
CA TYR A 209 -0.48 7.93 -2.25
C TYR A 209 -1.97 7.94 -1.89
N ASN A 210 -2.72 6.93 -2.36
CA ASN A 210 -4.16 6.84 -2.14
C ASN A 210 -4.50 5.49 -1.51
N PHE A 211 -5.02 5.50 -0.29
CA PHE A 211 -5.47 4.30 0.40
C PHE A 211 -6.99 4.21 0.36
N ILE A 212 -7.55 3.08 -0.08
CA ILE A 212 -8.97 2.92 -0.33
C ILE A 212 -9.48 1.76 0.51
N THR A 213 -10.49 2.03 1.34
CA THR A 213 -11.14 1.02 2.18
C THR A 213 -12.64 0.95 1.81
N PRO A 214 -13.12 -0.17 1.24
CA PRO A 214 -14.55 -0.43 1.12
C PRO A 214 -15.21 -0.53 2.51
N ASN A 215 -16.53 -0.38 2.57
CA ASN A 215 -17.25 -0.56 3.83
C ASN A 215 -17.32 -2.04 4.23
N VAL A 216 -17.82 -2.32 5.44
CA VAL A 216 -17.90 -3.68 6.00
C VAL A 216 -18.71 -4.68 5.15
N CYS A 217 -19.58 -4.21 4.26
CA CYS A 217 -20.32 -5.08 3.34
C CYS A 217 -19.57 -5.34 2.03
N ASN A 218 -18.66 -4.46 1.65
CA ASN A 218 -17.98 -4.46 0.35
C ASN A 218 -16.51 -4.87 0.44
N ASP A 219 -15.95 -5.00 1.64
CA ASP A 219 -14.56 -5.38 1.90
C ASP A 219 -14.34 -6.90 1.88
N MET A 220 -15.39 -7.69 1.65
CA MET A 220 -15.42 -9.16 1.69
C MET A 220 -15.42 -9.78 3.08
N HIS A 221 -15.52 -9.02 4.17
CA HIS A 221 -15.64 -9.58 5.51
C HIS A 221 -17.06 -10.07 5.80
N ASP A 222 -17.99 -9.12 5.89
CA ASP A 222 -19.32 -9.38 6.43
C ASP A 222 -20.29 -9.88 5.36
N SER A 223 -21.18 -10.78 5.78
CA SER A 223 -22.27 -11.23 4.94
C SER A 223 -23.40 -10.21 4.99
N CYS A 224 -23.47 -9.35 3.98
CA CYS A 224 -24.53 -8.38 3.83
C CYS A 224 -25.57 -8.79 2.78
N ALA A 225 -26.80 -8.32 2.99
CA ALA A 225 -27.80 -8.34 1.94
C ALA A 225 -27.37 -7.44 0.75
N PRO A 226 -27.81 -7.73 -0.48
CA PRO A 226 -28.71 -8.83 -0.86
C PRO A 226 -28.00 -10.15 -1.19
N LEU A 227 -26.68 -10.14 -1.41
CA LEU A 227 -25.95 -11.30 -1.91
C LEU A 227 -25.73 -12.36 -0.83
N ASN A 228 -25.47 -11.93 0.41
CA ASN A 228 -25.09 -12.81 1.54
C ASN A 228 -23.91 -13.75 1.18
N ASP A 229 -23.03 -13.26 0.31
CA ASP A 229 -21.77 -13.87 -0.08
C ASP A 229 -20.72 -12.73 -0.04
N PRO A 230 -19.93 -12.65 1.04
CA PRO A 230 -18.97 -11.56 1.22
C PRO A 230 -17.97 -11.44 0.06
N ILE A 231 -17.47 -12.58 -0.44
CA ILE A 231 -16.50 -12.61 -1.53
C ILE A 231 -17.13 -12.07 -2.81
N ARG A 232 -18.35 -12.53 -3.13
CA ARG A 232 -19.07 -12.05 -4.32
C ARG A 232 -19.43 -10.57 -4.23
N GLN A 233 -19.72 -10.08 -3.03
CA GLN A 233 -20.03 -8.68 -2.83
C GLN A 233 -18.81 -7.79 -3.06
N GLY A 234 -17.67 -8.10 -2.44
CA GLY A 234 -16.45 -7.33 -2.68
C GLY A 234 -15.88 -7.50 -4.09
N ASP A 235 -16.02 -8.67 -4.72
CA ASP A 235 -15.64 -8.86 -6.13
C ASP A 235 -16.51 -8.01 -7.07
N THR A 236 -17.80 -7.90 -6.77
CA THR A 236 -18.72 -7.01 -7.49
C THR A 236 -18.32 -5.55 -7.29
N TRP A 237 -18.01 -5.16 -6.05
CA TRP A 237 -17.53 -3.81 -5.75
C TRP A 237 -16.25 -3.47 -6.51
N LEU A 238 -15.27 -4.38 -6.56
CA LEU A 238 -14.05 -4.22 -7.36
C LEU A 238 -14.39 -4.06 -8.84
N SER A 239 -15.30 -4.88 -9.38
CA SER A 239 -15.68 -4.80 -10.80
C SER A 239 -16.30 -3.47 -11.21
N GLN A 240 -16.94 -2.78 -10.27
CA GLN A 240 -17.60 -1.49 -10.49
C GLN A 240 -16.64 -0.31 -10.30
N ASN A 241 -15.68 -0.43 -9.39
CA ASN A 241 -14.89 0.71 -8.91
C ASN A 241 -13.43 0.69 -9.38
N LEU A 242 -12.82 -0.48 -9.60
CA LEU A 242 -11.44 -0.54 -10.07
C LEU A 242 -11.26 0.01 -11.50
N PRO A 243 -12.18 -0.21 -12.47
CA PRO A 243 -12.00 0.31 -13.83
C PRO A 243 -11.78 1.83 -13.92
N MET A 244 -12.48 2.64 -13.12
CA MET A 244 -12.29 4.10 -13.12
C MET A 244 -10.89 4.53 -12.68
N ILE A 245 -10.23 3.76 -11.80
CA ILE A 245 -8.82 4.00 -11.45
C ILE A 245 -7.93 3.64 -12.64
N LEU A 246 -8.12 2.45 -13.23
CA LEU A 246 -7.31 1.97 -14.36
C LEU A 246 -7.46 2.84 -15.62
N ASP A 247 -8.61 3.50 -15.79
CA ASP A 247 -8.86 4.41 -16.91
C ASP A 247 -8.39 5.84 -16.67
N SER A 248 -8.02 6.19 -15.44
CA SER A 248 -7.58 7.54 -15.08
C SER A 248 -6.22 7.92 -15.69
N ALA A 249 -6.01 9.23 -15.87
CA ALA A 249 -4.69 9.72 -16.26
C ALA A 249 -3.63 9.47 -15.18
N ALA A 250 -4.02 9.47 -13.90
CA ALA A 250 -3.14 9.14 -12.78
C ALA A 250 -2.55 7.73 -12.92
N TYR A 251 -3.37 6.73 -13.25
CA TYR A 251 -2.88 5.37 -13.51
C TYR A 251 -2.04 5.29 -14.79
N ARG A 252 -2.54 5.86 -15.90
CA ARG A 252 -1.87 5.75 -17.21
C ARG A 252 -0.53 6.51 -17.27
N SER A 253 -0.35 7.54 -16.46
CA SER A 253 0.86 8.39 -16.43
C SER A 253 1.96 7.91 -15.47
N GLY A 254 1.82 6.67 -15.00
CA GLY A 254 2.79 5.97 -14.16
C GLY A 254 2.23 5.59 -12.80
N GLY A 255 1.01 5.07 -12.76
CA GLY A 255 0.39 4.58 -11.55
C GLY A 255 0.64 3.10 -11.28
N ALA A 256 0.44 2.71 -10.02
CA ALA A 256 0.36 1.34 -9.59
C ALA A 256 -0.87 1.16 -8.68
N VAL A 257 -1.65 0.12 -8.96
CA VAL A 257 -2.76 -0.31 -8.09
C VAL A 257 -2.36 -1.61 -7.42
N PHE A 258 -2.54 -1.64 -6.11
CA PHE A 258 -2.37 -2.80 -5.25
C PHE A 258 -3.75 -3.17 -4.69
N VAL A 259 -4.10 -4.45 -4.78
CA VAL A 259 -5.26 -5.02 -4.08
C VAL A 259 -4.73 -6.12 -3.19
N THR A 260 -4.95 -5.99 -1.89
CA THR A 260 -4.55 -6.98 -0.88
C THR A 260 -5.63 -7.12 0.17
N TRP A 261 -5.49 -8.12 1.02
CA TRP A 261 -6.28 -8.26 2.24
C TRP A 261 -5.45 -7.85 3.45
N ASP A 262 -6.11 -7.52 4.56
CA ASP A 262 -5.48 -7.18 5.83
C ASP A 262 -5.01 -8.45 6.57
N GLU A 263 -5.84 -9.48 6.68
CA GLU A 263 -5.51 -10.72 7.37
C GLU A 263 -6.18 -11.94 6.73
N GLY A 264 -5.72 -13.13 7.11
CA GLY A 264 -6.41 -14.36 6.73
C GLY A 264 -7.63 -14.59 7.62
N GLY A 265 -8.70 -15.16 7.05
CA GLY A 265 -9.93 -15.42 7.79
C GLY A 265 -9.84 -16.59 8.79
N PHE A 266 -8.82 -17.43 8.70
CA PHE A 266 -8.64 -18.58 9.60
C PHE A 266 -7.17 -18.94 9.90
N SER A 267 -6.21 -18.15 9.40
CA SER A 267 -4.76 -18.30 9.65
C SER A 267 -4.02 -17.01 9.30
N ASP A 268 -2.72 -16.94 9.59
CA ASP A 268 -1.83 -15.83 9.19
C ASP A 268 -1.55 -15.76 7.67
N GLY A 269 -2.47 -16.22 6.82
CA GLY A 269 -2.33 -16.29 5.36
C GLY A 269 -1.99 -17.68 4.81
N PRO A 270 -1.55 -17.78 3.54
CA PRO A 270 -1.35 -16.66 2.62
C PRO A 270 -2.66 -15.90 2.37
N ILE A 271 -2.54 -14.60 2.14
CA ILE A 271 -3.59 -13.70 1.64
C ILE A 271 -3.18 -13.19 0.25
N GLY A 272 -4.11 -12.59 -0.48
CA GLY A 272 -3.84 -12.14 -1.85
C GLY A 272 -3.01 -10.86 -1.89
N MET A 273 -2.14 -10.75 -2.89
CA MET A 273 -1.53 -9.49 -3.32
C MET A 273 -1.56 -9.43 -4.85
N ILE A 274 -2.33 -8.50 -5.39
CA ILE A 274 -2.52 -8.27 -6.82
C ILE A 274 -1.98 -6.88 -7.16
N VAL A 275 -1.15 -6.78 -8.19
CA VAL A 275 -0.50 -5.54 -8.61
C VAL A 275 -0.78 -5.29 -10.09
N LEU A 276 -1.38 -4.14 -10.39
CA LEU A 276 -1.55 -3.63 -11.74
C LEU A 276 -0.70 -2.37 -11.90
N SER A 277 0.16 -2.35 -12.92
CA SER A 277 0.90 -1.16 -13.31
C SER A 277 1.42 -1.34 -14.74
N PRO A 278 1.56 -0.26 -15.52
CA PRO A 278 2.29 -0.30 -16.79
C PRO A 278 3.74 -0.78 -16.66
N PHE A 279 4.30 -0.76 -15.44
CA PHE A 279 5.67 -1.19 -15.16
C PHE A 279 5.76 -2.55 -14.44
N ALA A 280 4.62 -3.14 -14.06
CA ALA A 280 4.60 -4.50 -13.52
C ALA A 280 4.82 -5.52 -14.66
N LYS A 281 5.21 -6.75 -14.32
CA LYS A 281 5.35 -7.83 -15.32
C LYS A 281 4.03 -8.13 -16.05
N GLY A 282 2.90 -7.92 -15.36
CA GLY A 282 1.54 -8.10 -15.87
C GLY A 282 1.27 -9.50 -16.42
N ASN A 283 0.21 -9.61 -17.24
CA ASN A 283 -0.11 -10.80 -18.04
C ASN A 283 -0.20 -12.11 -17.24
N GLY A 284 -0.78 -12.07 -16.04
CA GLY A 284 -0.91 -13.25 -15.19
C GLY A 284 0.41 -13.73 -14.58
N TYR A 285 1.43 -12.86 -14.54
CA TYR A 285 2.68 -13.18 -13.86
C TYR A 285 2.41 -13.47 -12.39
N ARG A 286 2.83 -14.65 -11.94
CA ARG A 286 2.82 -15.04 -10.54
C ARG A 286 4.19 -15.38 -10.04
N ASN A 287 4.39 -15.20 -8.74
CA ASN A 287 5.60 -15.65 -8.07
C ASN A 287 5.29 -16.26 -6.70
N PHE A 288 6.25 -17.01 -6.18
CA PHE A 288 6.18 -17.69 -4.88
C PHE A 288 7.25 -17.12 -3.92
N ILE A 289 7.58 -15.84 -4.05
CA ILE A 289 8.45 -15.17 -3.08
C ILE A 289 7.59 -14.82 -1.87
N ARG A 290 8.14 -15.03 -0.67
CA ARG A 290 7.44 -14.69 0.57
C ARG A 290 7.44 -13.18 0.79
N TYR A 291 6.27 -12.60 0.98
CA TYR A 291 6.06 -11.19 1.31
C TYR A 291 5.19 -11.04 2.54
N THR A 292 5.24 -9.86 3.16
CA THR A 292 4.35 -9.47 4.26
C THR A 292 3.86 -8.04 4.09
N HIS A 293 3.00 -7.56 4.99
CA HIS A 293 2.69 -6.13 5.13
C HIS A 293 3.93 -5.25 5.24
N GLY A 294 4.98 -5.73 5.91
CA GLY A 294 6.26 -5.03 5.96
C GLY A 294 6.93 -4.90 4.58
N SER A 295 6.76 -5.89 3.69
CA SER A 295 7.22 -5.79 2.30
C SER A 295 6.46 -4.71 1.52
N THR A 296 5.14 -4.62 1.71
CA THR A 296 4.29 -3.57 1.09
C THR A 296 4.68 -2.18 1.58
N LEU A 297 4.74 -1.99 2.90
CA LEU A 297 5.16 -0.72 3.47
C LEU A 297 6.55 -0.31 2.97
N ARG A 298 7.51 -1.25 2.97
CA ARG A 298 8.84 -0.97 2.45
C ARG A 298 8.84 -0.57 0.98
N THR A 299 7.98 -1.19 0.17
CA THR A 299 7.81 -0.83 -1.25
C THR A 299 7.30 0.61 -1.41
N PHE A 300 6.45 1.10 -0.51
CA PHE A 300 5.93 2.48 -0.58
C PHE A 300 6.88 3.54 0.00
N GLN A 301 7.88 3.11 0.78
CA GLN A 301 8.92 3.99 1.31
C GLN A 301 10.07 4.25 0.33
N GLU A 302 10.20 3.42 -0.72
CA GLU A 302 11.26 3.49 -1.74
C GLU A 302 10.81 4.21 -3.02
#